data_AF-A0A935TYK4-F1
#
_entry.id   AF-A0A935TYK4-F1
#
_cell.length_a   1.000
_cell.length_b   1.000
_cell.length_c   1.000
_cell.angle_alpha   90.00
_cell.angle_beta   90.00
_cell.angle_gamma   90.00
#
_symmetry.space_group_name_H-M   'P 1'
#
loop_
_entity.id
_entity.type
_entity.pdbx_description
1 polymer ?
#
loop_
_entity_poly.entity_id
_entity_poly.type
_entity_poly.pdbx_seq_one_letter_code
_entity_poly.pdbx_strand_id
1 'polypeptide(L)'
;MLESGLEHKIFAPSDVLAHATPDVLANHLPPELLSKVLASSLAAGAMTPERVLETVTPMEMSKHVPHEVLWACIAAAAARAGVTTAGKS
;
A
#
# COMPACT_ATOMS: atom_id res chain seq x y z
N MET A 1 -10.52 3.19 5.72
CA MET A 1 -10.09 1.89 6.28
C MET A 1 -8.58 1.68 6.13
N LEU A 2 -8.02 1.77 4.92
CA LEU A 2 -6.55 1.78 4.74
C LEU A 2 -5.89 3.03 5.38
N GLU A 3 -6.50 4.20 5.20
CA GLU A 3 -6.03 5.48 5.76
C GLU A 3 -5.98 5.47 7.29
N SER A 4 -7.09 5.08 7.94
CA SER A 4 -7.16 4.91 9.39
C SER A 4 -6.14 3.88 9.92
N GLY A 5 -5.79 2.88 9.12
CA GLY A 5 -4.75 1.91 9.47
C GLY A 5 -3.34 2.53 9.52
N LEU A 6 -3.03 3.37 8.54
CA LEU A 6 -1.76 4.12 8.46
C LEU A 6 -1.68 5.21 9.54
N GLU A 7 -2.76 5.95 9.76
CA GLU A 7 -2.83 7.00 10.79
C GLU A 7 -2.64 6.45 12.20
N HIS A 8 -3.22 5.29 12.50
CA HIS A 8 -3.08 4.65 13.81
C HIS A 8 -1.76 3.86 13.98
N LYS A 9 -0.81 3.94 13.01
CA LYS A 9 0.44 3.16 12.96
C LYS A 9 0.24 1.64 13.08
N ILE A 10 -0.95 1.13 12.82
CA ILE A 10 -1.21 -0.31 12.72
C ILE A 10 -0.62 -0.85 11.41
N PHE A 11 -0.44 0.03 10.42
CA PHE A 11 0.13 -0.27 9.12
C PHE A 11 1.51 0.35 8.99
N ALA A 12 2.47 -0.42 8.49
CA ALA A 12 3.73 0.13 8.02
C ALA A 12 3.72 0.27 6.50
N PRO A 13 4.41 1.27 5.94
CA PRO A 13 4.56 1.44 4.50
C PRO A 13 4.96 0.16 3.77
N SER A 14 5.83 -0.65 4.39
CA SER A 14 6.32 -1.89 3.83
C SER A 14 5.26 -3.00 3.69
N ASP A 15 4.13 -2.93 4.42
CA ASP A 15 3.00 -3.87 4.23
C ASP A 15 2.29 -3.62 2.90
N VAL A 16 2.22 -2.36 2.49
CA VAL A 16 1.51 -1.96 1.27
C VAL A 16 2.21 -2.53 0.04
N LEU A 17 3.55 -2.42 -0.02
CA LEU A 17 4.35 -2.99 -1.11
C LEU A 17 4.39 -4.53 -1.13
N ALA A 18 4.01 -5.21 -0.04
CA ALA A 18 4.00 -6.67 0.00
C ALA A 18 2.94 -7.27 -0.94
N HIS A 19 1.83 -6.56 -1.16
CA HIS A 19 0.74 -7.00 -2.04
C HIS A 19 0.44 -6.03 -3.18
N ALA A 20 0.69 -4.73 -3.01
CA ALA A 20 0.71 -3.77 -4.11
C ALA A 20 2.07 -3.82 -4.82
N THR A 21 2.37 -4.97 -5.42
CA THR A 21 3.60 -5.16 -6.20
C THR A 21 3.66 -4.20 -7.39
N PRO A 22 4.85 -3.92 -7.95
CA PRO A 22 4.99 -3.05 -9.11
C PRO A 22 4.11 -3.45 -10.30
N ASP A 23 3.84 -4.75 -10.47
CA ASP A 23 2.96 -5.29 -11.51
C ASP A 23 1.49 -4.91 -11.28
N VAL A 24 0.99 -5.11 -10.05
CA VAL A 24 -0.36 -4.70 -9.65
C VAL A 24 -0.53 -3.19 -9.74
N LEU A 25 0.46 -2.44 -9.29
CA LEU A 25 0.49 -0.99 -9.43
C LEU A 25 0.44 -0.59 -10.90
N ALA A 26 1.20 -1.23 -11.78
CA ALA A 26 1.22 -0.90 -13.20
C ALA A 26 -0.06 -1.24 -13.95
N ASN A 27 -0.74 -2.31 -13.53
CA ASN A 27 -1.95 -2.79 -14.20
C ASN A 27 -3.22 -2.04 -13.75
N HIS A 28 -3.20 -1.45 -12.55
CA HIS A 28 -4.37 -0.82 -11.94
C HIS A 28 -4.25 0.70 -11.76
N LEU A 29 -3.03 1.26 -11.66
CA LEU A 29 -2.87 2.71 -11.56
C LEU A 29 -2.99 3.37 -12.93
N PRO A 30 -3.58 4.57 -12.98
CA PRO A 30 -3.52 5.40 -14.18
C PRO A 30 -2.07 5.79 -14.49
N PRO A 31 -1.73 5.97 -15.77
CA PRO A 31 -0.36 6.24 -16.23
C PRO A 31 0.23 7.52 -15.61
N GLU A 32 -0.60 8.49 -15.21
CA GLU A 32 -0.16 9.70 -14.51
C GLU A 32 0.39 9.41 -13.12
N LEU A 33 -0.28 8.56 -12.32
CA LEU A 33 0.20 8.16 -10.99
C LEU A 33 1.41 7.24 -11.11
N LEU A 34 1.38 6.30 -12.06
CA LEU A 34 2.48 5.40 -12.36
C LEU A 34 3.76 6.18 -12.72
N SER A 35 3.64 7.19 -13.57
CA SER A 35 4.75 8.09 -13.93
C SER A 35 5.29 8.85 -12.73
N LYS A 36 4.44 9.30 -11.79
CA LYS A 36 4.88 9.95 -10.55
C LYS A 36 5.66 8.99 -9.65
N VAL A 37 5.17 7.76 -9.48
CA VAL A 37 5.86 6.72 -8.70
C VAL A 37 7.23 6.41 -9.29
N LEU A 38 7.30 6.23 -10.61
CA LEU A 38 8.54 5.98 -11.35
C LEU A 38 9.51 7.17 -11.25
N ALA A 39 9.04 8.39 -11.50
CA ALA A 39 9.85 9.60 -11.42
C ALA A 39 10.42 9.77 -10.00
N SER A 40 9.59 9.55 -8.99
CA SER A 40 10.04 9.61 -7.60
C SER A 40 11.05 8.50 -7.32
N SER A 41 10.78 7.26 -7.69
CA SER A 41 11.71 6.14 -7.46
C SER A 41 13.05 6.34 -8.17
N LEU A 42 13.02 6.87 -9.40
CA LEU A 42 14.22 7.20 -10.17
C LEU A 42 15.01 8.35 -9.54
N ALA A 43 14.35 9.39 -9.04
CA ALA A 43 15.00 10.47 -8.31
C ALA A 43 15.64 9.99 -6.99
N ALA A 44 15.11 8.94 -6.36
CA ALA A 44 15.69 8.32 -5.17
C ALA A 44 16.82 7.34 -5.48
N GLY A 45 16.84 6.78 -6.69
CA GLY A 45 17.64 5.59 -7.02
C GLY A 45 17.10 4.29 -6.44
N ALA A 46 15.92 4.29 -5.79
CA ALA A 46 15.29 3.11 -5.22
C ALA A 46 13.76 3.28 -5.10
N MET A 47 13.02 2.19 -5.34
CA MET A 47 11.57 2.15 -5.11
C MET A 47 11.32 1.67 -3.68
N THR A 48 11.07 2.61 -2.76
CA THR A 48 10.77 2.33 -1.35
C THR A 48 9.27 2.49 -1.06
N PRO A 49 8.72 1.74 -0.09
CA PRO A 49 7.30 1.80 0.22
C PRO A 49 6.84 3.17 0.70
N GLU A 50 7.69 3.86 1.48
CA GLU A 50 7.43 5.22 1.95
C GLU A 50 7.23 6.18 0.76
N ARG A 51 8.09 6.08 -0.25
CA ARG A 51 8.04 6.93 -1.44
C ARG A 51 6.85 6.64 -2.34
N VAL A 52 6.47 5.36 -2.45
CA VAL A 52 5.24 4.98 -3.15
C VAL A 52 4.04 5.58 -2.44
N LEU A 53 4.00 5.58 -1.11
CA LEU A 53 2.91 6.21 -0.34
C LEU A 53 2.94 7.75 -0.37
N GLU A 54 4.12 8.37 -0.53
CA GLU A 54 4.23 9.82 -0.76
C GLU A 54 3.65 10.24 -2.12
N THR A 55 3.72 9.36 -3.12
CA THR A 55 3.24 9.65 -4.49
C THR A 55 1.82 9.16 -4.74
N VAL A 56 1.43 8.03 -4.15
CA VAL A 56 0.11 7.41 -4.24
C VAL A 56 -0.41 7.25 -2.82
N THR A 57 -1.32 8.15 -2.44
CA THR A 57 -1.93 8.09 -1.12
C THR A 57 -2.84 6.87 -1.00
N PRO A 58 -3.12 6.39 0.23
CA PRO A 58 -4.07 5.31 0.50
C PRO A 58 -5.46 5.54 -0.13
N MET A 59 -5.87 6.81 -0.24
CA MET A 59 -7.13 7.22 -0.86
C MET A 59 -7.11 7.08 -2.39
N GLU A 60 -5.97 7.32 -3.04
CA GLU A 60 -5.82 7.10 -4.48
C GLU A 60 -5.67 5.60 -4.78
N MET A 61 -4.96 4.86 -3.92
CA MET A 61 -4.91 3.41 -4.01
C MET A 61 -6.31 2.81 -3.89
N SER A 62 -7.16 3.27 -2.98
CA SER A 62 -8.52 2.72 -2.82
C SER A 62 -9.45 2.96 -4.01
N LYS A 63 -9.19 4.00 -4.81
CA LYS A 63 -9.96 4.31 -6.02
C LYS A 63 -9.55 3.49 -7.23
N HIS A 64 -8.29 3.11 -7.31
CA HIS A 64 -7.70 2.49 -8.51
C HIS A 64 -7.35 1.02 -8.33
N VAL A 65 -6.90 0.64 -7.15
CA VAL A 65 -6.51 -0.74 -6.81
C VAL A 65 -7.76 -1.53 -6.39
N PRO A 66 -7.92 -2.77 -6.86
CA PRO A 66 -9.06 -3.60 -6.49
C PRO A 66 -9.07 -3.89 -4.98
N HIS A 67 -10.28 -3.98 -4.42
CA HIS A 67 -10.50 -4.25 -3.00
C HIS A 67 -9.82 -5.53 -2.51
N GLU A 68 -9.65 -6.54 -3.36
CA GLU A 68 -8.96 -7.79 -3.00
C GLU A 68 -7.48 -7.56 -2.62
N VAL A 69 -6.77 -6.72 -3.38
CA VAL A 69 -5.37 -6.38 -3.13
C VAL A 69 -5.27 -5.48 -1.91
N LEU A 70 -6.17 -4.51 -1.79
CA LEU A 70 -6.23 -3.64 -0.62
C LEU A 70 -6.49 -4.44 0.66
N TRP A 71 -7.41 -5.41 0.60
CA TRP A 71 -7.67 -6.33 1.71
C TRP A 71 -6.46 -7.22 2.01
N ALA A 72 -5.73 -7.67 0.99
CA ALA A 72 -4.48 -8.41 1.20
C ALA A 72 -3.40 -7.54 1.88
N CYS A 73 -3.23 -6.28 1.48
CA CYS A 73 -2.37 -5.32 2.19
C CYS A 73 -2.79 -5.16 3.66
N ILE A 74 -4.10 -5.09 3.91
CA ILE A 74 -4.68 -4.99 5.25
C ILE A 74 -4.43 -6.26 6.08
N ALA A 75 -4.66 -7.43 5.49
CA ALA A 75 -4.46 -8.71 6.16
C ALA A 75 -2.98 -8.95 6.49
N ALA A 76 -2.06 -8.58 5.60
CA ALA A 76 -0.62 -8.66 5.85
C ALA A 76 -0.18 -7.71 6.97
N ALA A 77 -0.65 -6.46 6.95
CA ALA A 77 -0.39 -5.50 8.02
C ALA A 77 -0.93 -6.00 9.37
N ALA A 78 -2.16 -6.50 9.40
CA ALA A 78 -2.78 -7.05 10.61
C ALA A 78 -2.02 -8.28 11.15
N ALA A 79 -1.61 -9.19 10.26
CA ALA A 79 -0.80 -10.36 10.62
C ALA A 79 0.55 -9.95 11.23
N ARG A 80 1.20 -8.91 10.67
CA ARG A 80 2.47 -8.39 11.17
C ARG A 80 2.33 -7.66 12.51
N ALA A 81 1.26 -6.89 12.66
CA ALA A 81 0.93 -6.17 13.88
C ALA A 81 0.51 -7.11 15.04
N GLY A 82 0.46 -8.42 14.82
CA GLY A 82 -0.01 -9.39 15.81
C GLY A 82 -1.50 -9.28 16.09
N VAL A 83 -2.24 -8.53 15.24
CA VAL A 83 -3.71 -8.47 15.25
C VAL A 83 -4.23 -9.70 14.53
N THR A 84 -3.83 -10.88 15.02
CA THR A 84 -4.71 -12.05 14.88
C THR A 84 -5.94 -11.70 15.70
N THR A 85 -7.12 -11.83 15.12
CA THR A 85 -8.37 -11.82 15.87
C THR A 85 -8.32 -12.93 16.92
N ALA A 86 -7.77 -12.62 18.09
CA ALA A 86 -7.94 -13.38 19.32
C ALA A 86 -9.37 -13.12 19.83
N GLY A 87 -10.35 -13.47 19.01
CA GLY A 87 -11.74 -13.63 19.37
C GLY A 87 -12.02 -15.12 19.47
N LYS A 88 -11.52 -15.76 20.52
CA LYS A 88 -12.03 -17.03 21.06
C LYS A 88 -11.56 -17.21 22.50
N SER A 89 -12.40 -16.79 23.43
CA SER A 89 -12.68 -17.48 24.70
C SER A 89 -13.96 -16.90 25.29
#